data_AF-A0A7W5B9F3-F1
#
_entry.id   AF-A0A7W5B9F3-F1
#
_cell.length_a   1.000
_cell.length_b   1.000
_cell.length_c   1.000
_cell.angle_alpha   90.00
_cell.angle_beta   90.00
_cell.angle_gamma   90.00
#
_symmetry.space_group_name_H-M   'P 1'
#
loop_
_entity.id
_entity.type
_entity.pdbx_description
1 polymer ?
#
loop_
_entity_poly.entity_id
_entity_poly.type
_entity_poly.pdbx_seq_one_letter_code
_entity_poly.pdbx_strand_id
1 'polypeptide(L)'
;MPLLSQVRLPRGAAPDELISASLAHGNHAALYMGQTHDGILVMDQWKNKKEKLVTSRIIRRKGKSKNGLYIQPSDNAEAYFVIE
;
A
#
# COMPACT_ATOMS: atom_id res chain seq x y z
N MET A 1 -2.81 -26.92 15.20
CA MET A 1 -2.82 -25.44 15.25
C MET A 1 -2.27 -24.93 13.93
N PRO A 2 -3.07 -24.35 13.02
CA PRO A 2 -2.50 -23.84 11.78
C PRO A 2 -1.97 -22.43 12.00
N LEU A 3 -0.73 -22.28 11.56
CA LEU A 3 0.06 -21.06 11.46
C LEU A 3 -0.73 -19.98 10.68
N LEU A 4 -0.71 -18.76 11.20
CA LEU A 4 -1.38 -17.57 10.65
C LEU A 4 -1.16 -17.43 9.13
N SER A 5 -2.29 -17.27 8.43
CA SER A 5 -2.36 -17.11 6.99
C SER A 5 -1.55 -15.90 6.53
N GLN A 6 -0.66 -16.21 5.60
CA GLN A 6 0.04 -15.30 4.74
C GLN A 6 -0.88 -14.30 4.05
N VAL A 7 -1.00 -13.10 4.61
CA VAL A 7 -1.26 -11.92 3.77
C VAL A 7 0.05 -11.65 3.03
N ARG A 8 0.03 -11.82 1.70
CA ARG A 8 1.10 -11.36 0.81
C ARG A 8 1.10 -9.83 0.84
N LEU A 9 1.78 -9.27 1.85
CA LEU A 9 2.54 -8.03 1.68
C LEU A 9 3.48 -8.21 0.48
N PRO A 10 4.01 -7.15 -0.16
CA PRO A 10 5.02 -7.29 -1.21
C PRO A 10 6.25 -8.03 -0.67
N ARG A 11 6.18 -9.36 -0.68
CA ARG A 11 7.22 -10.27 -0.21
C ARG A 11 8.21 -10.34 -1.36
N GLY A 12 9.12 -9.37 -1.36
CA GLY A 12 10.09 -9.17 -2.43
C GLY A 12 10.56 -7.73 -2.55
N ALA A 13 9.81 -6.74 -2.04
CA ALA A 13 10.16 -5.35 -2.28
C ALA A 13 11.41 -4.92 -1.51
N ALA A 14 12.47 -4.61 -2.25
CA ALA A 14 13.59 -3.86 -1.71
C ALA A 14 13.13 -2.44 -1.32
N PRO A 15 13.79 -1.80 -0.33
CA PRO A 15 13.65 -0.36 -0.17
C PRO A 15 13.94 0.32 -1.52
N ASP A 16 13.16 1.35 -1.83
CA ASP A 16 13.22 2.15 -3.07
C ASP A 16 12.55 1.53 -4.31
N GLU A 17 11.74 0.48 -4.14
CA GLU A 17 10.89 -0.03 -5.23
C GLU A 17 9.59 0.75 -5.40
N LEU A 18 9.10 0.81 -6.65
CA LEU A 18 7.79 1.36 -6.95
C LEU A 18 6.69 0.33 -6.70
N ILE A 19 5.69 0.74 -5.94
CA ILE A 19 4.50 -0.04 -5.65
C ILE A 19 3.25 0.69 -6.13
N SER A 20 2.21 -0.06 -6.50
CA SER A 20 0.93 0.49 -6.93
C SER A 20 -0.24 -0.20 -6.26
N ALA A 21 -1.25 0.58 -5.88
CA ALA A 21 -2.59 0.09 -5.64
C ALA A 21 -3.44 0.37 -6.90
N SER A 22 -3.83 -0.69 -7.61
CA SER A 22 -4.57 -0.59 -8.87
C SER A 22 -6.09 -0.59 -8.67
N LEU A 23 -6.76 0.35 -9.34
CA LEU A 23 -8.22 0.47 -9.47
C LEU A 23 -8.59 0.79 -10.93
N ALA A 24 -9.86 0.63 -11.30
CA ALA A 24 -10.40 1.19 -12.55
C ALA A 24 -10.37 2.75 -12.57
N HIS A 25 -10.27 3.37 -11.39
CA HIS A 25 -10.09 4.82 -11.20
C HIS A 25 -9.44 5.08 -9.82
N GLY A 26 -8.42 5.96 -9.75
CA GLY A 26 -7.71 6.27 -8.51
C GLY A 26 -6.47 5.42 -8.24
N ASN A 27 -5.69 5.11 -9.28
CA ASN A 27 -4.39 4.45 -9.15
C ASN A 27 -3.45 5.29 -8.28
N HIS A 28 -2.91 4.67 -7.24
CA HIS A 28 -1.92 5.31 -6.36
C HIS A 28 -0.62 4.54 -6.44
N ALA A 29 0.38 5.16 -7.06
CA ALA A 29 1.75 4.65 -7.05
C ALA A 29 2.55 5.37 -5.96
N ALA A 30 3.45 4.65 -5.32
CA ALA A 30 4.30 5.18 -4.27
C ALA A 30 5.67 4.49 -4.29
N LEU A 31 6.66 5.14 -3.70
CA LEU A 31 7.95 4.54 -3.41
C LEU A 31 7.88 3.79 -2.08
N TYR A 32 8.23 2.51 -2.06
CA TYR A 32 8.27 1.70 -0.85
C TYR A 32 9.54 1.99 -0.06
N MET A 33 9.37 2.39 1.20
CA MET A 33 10.48 2.74 2.11
C MET A 33 10.69 1.67 3.20
N GLY A 34 9.77 0.73 3.35
CA GLY A 34 9.80 -0.28 4.40
C GLY A 34 8.42 -0.62 4.95
N GLN A 35 8.39 -1.41 6.03
CA GLN A 35 7.14 -1.88 6.63
C GLN A 35 7.18 -1.84 8.15
N THR A 36 5.99 -1.78 8.72
CA THR A 36 5.71 -1.85 10.16
C THR A 36 4.81 -3.05 10.42
N HIS A 37 4.56 -3.39 11.70
CA HIS A 37 3.71 -4.54 12.04
C HIS A 37 2.27 -4.43 11.48
N ASP A 38 1.79 -3.21 11.23
CA ASP A 38 0.42 -2.90 10.86
C ASP A 38 0.29 -2.12 9.54
N GLY A 39 1.36 -2.00 8.75
CA GLY A 39 1.32 -1.25 7.49
C GLY A 39 2.64 -1.14 6.74
N ILE A 40 2.63 -0.34 5.67
CA ILE A 40 3.80 -0.01 4.85
C ILE A 40 4.15 1.47 5.00
N LEU A 41 5.45 1.77 5.06
CA LEU A 41 5.97 3.14 4.96
C LEU A 41 6.24 3.44 3.50
N VAL A 42 5.68 4.53 3.00
CA VAL A 42 5.82 4.93 1.61
C VAL A 42 6.19 6.40 1.50
N MET A 43 6.86 6.76 0.41
CA MET A 43 6.98 8.13 -0.08
C MET A 43 6.07 8.32 -1.29
N ASP A 44 5.21 9.34 -1.23
CA ASP A 44 4.25 9.60 -2.29
C ASP A 44 3.89 11.09 -2.46
N GLN A 45 3.23 11.37 -3.59
CA GLN A 45 2.65 12.66 -3.95
C GLN A 45 1.33 12.40 -4.66
N TRP A 46 0.33 13.26 -4.42
CA TRP A 46 -0.90 13.26 -5.22
C TRP A 46 -1.45 14.68 -5.35
N LYS A 47 -2.26 14.93 -6.38
CA LYS A 47 -2.69 16.28 -6.82
C LYS A 47 -3.29 17.14 -5.70
N ASN A 48 -4.06 16.51 -4.80
CA ASN A 48 -4.79 17.20 -3.74
C ASN A 48 -4.15 17.01 -2.35
N LYS A 49 -2.88 16.61 -2.29
CA LYS A 49 -2.14 16.53 -1.03
C LYS A 49 -1.96 17.94 -0.48
N LYS A 50 -2.38 18.16 0.77
CA LYS A 50 -2.44 19.50 1.42
C LYS A 50 -1.10 20.24 1.33
N GLU A 51 -0.01 19.53 1.58
CA GLU A 51 1.33 20.09 1.62
C GLU A 51 1.90 20.34 0.21
N LYS A 52 1.32 19.73 -0.84
CA LYS A 52 1.82 19.72 -2.22
C LYS A 52 3.27 19.22 -2.38
N LEU A 53 3.84 18.62 -1.34
CA LEU A 53 5.19 18.08 -1.29
C LEU A 53 5.16 16.55 -1.30
N VAL A 54 6.23 15.97 -1.82
CA VAL A 54 6.54 14.56 -1.59
C VAL A 54 6.84 14.38 -0.11
N THR A 55 6.08 13.52 0.56
CA THR A 55 6.29 13.23 1.98
C THR A 55 6.08 11.76 2.27
N SER A 56 6.68 11.30 3.37
CA SER A 56 6.48 9.93 3.85
C SER A 56 5.19 9.80 4.64
N ARG A 57 4.50 8.66 4.51
CA ARG A 57 3.38 8.30 5.39
C ARG A 57 3.31 6.79 5.60
N ILE A 58 2.68 6.38 6.69
CA ILE A 58 2.33 4.98 6.93
C ILE A 58 0.94 4.72 6.36
N ILE A 59 0.84 3.76 5.46
CA ILE A 59 -0.43 3.21 4.99
C ILE A 59 -0.71 1.96 5.83
N ARG A 60 -1.81 1.96 6.58
CA ARG A 60 -2.19 0.85 7.47
C ARG A 60 -2.90 -0.27 6.70
N ARG A 61 -2.89 -1.47 7.26
CA ARG A 61 -3.68 -2.61 6.77
C ARG A 61 -5.16 -2.42 7.12
N LYS A 62 -6.05 -2.57 6.14
CA LYS A 62 -7.50 -2.38 6.34
C LYS A 62 -8.34 -3.60 5.95
N GLY A 63 -7.77 -4.64 5.34
CA GLY A 63 -8.52 -5.82 4.92
C GLY A 63 -9.34 -5.59 3.65
N LYS A 64 -10.25 -6.53 3.43
CA LYS A 64 -11.21 -6.52 2.32
C LYS A 64 -12.63 -6.38 2.88
N SER A 65 -13.52 -5.72 2.14
CA SER A 65 -14.95 -5.72 2.43
C SER A 65 -15.56 -7.10 2.15
N LYS A 66 -16.81 -7.31 2.59
CA LYS A 66 -17.51 -8.60 2.46
C LYS A 66 -17.61 -9.12 1.01
N ASN A 67 -17.53 -8.23 0.02
CA ASN A 67 -17.52 -8.54 -1.40
C ASN A 67 -16.11 -8.82 -1.98
N GLY A 68 -15.08 -8.91 -1.13
CA GLY A 68 -13.71 -9.25 -1.53
C GLY A 68 -12.87 -8.09 -2.09
N LEU A 69 -13.44 -6.89 -2.20
CA LEU A 69 -12.70 -5.69 -2.63
C LEU A 69 -11.88 -5.11 -1.49
N TYR A 70 -10.72 -4.51 -1.78
CA TYR A 70 -9.93 -3.83 -0.75
C TYR A 70 -10.65 -2.58 -0.25
N ILE A 71 -10.71 -2.41 1.08
CA ILE A 71 -11.28 -1.22 1.69
C ILE A 71 -10.32 -0.06 1.46
N GLN A 72 -10.78 1.03 0.83
CA GLN A 72 -9.98 2.23 0.53
C GLN A 72 -8.58 1.89 -0.03
N PRO A 73 -8.46 1.33 -1.24
CA PRO A 73 -7.23 0.72 -1.75
C PRO A 73 -5.99 1.63 -1.69
N SER A 74 -6.11 2.91 -2.07
CA SER A 74 -5.01 3.88 -2.01
C SER A 74 -4.50 4.15 -0.58
N ASP A 75 -5.30 3.85 0.44
CA ASP A 75 -4.98 3.97 1.86
C ASP A 75 -5.00 2.61 2.57
N ASN A 76 -4.75 1.51 1.85
CA ASN A 76 -4.73 0.15 2.39
C ASN A 76 -3.48 -0.59 1.94
N ALA A 77 -2.61 -0.92 2.89
CA ALA A 77 -1.33 -1.57 2.62
C ALA A 77 -1.48 -2.90 1.86
N GLU A 78 -2.60 -3.60 2.05
CA GLU A 78 -2.84 -4.92 1.45
C GLU A 78 -3.28 -4.82 -0.02
N ALA A 79 -3.58 -3.62 -0.51
CA ALA A 79 -3.93 -3.36 -1.90
C ALA A 79 -2.72 -3.09 -2.81
N TYR A 80 -1.53 -2.90 -2.23
CA TYR A 80 -0.31 -2.57 -2.98
C TYR A 80 0.44 -3.81 -3.46
N PHE A 81 1.02 -3.71 -4.65
CA PHE A 81 1.92 -4.69 -5.25
C PHE A 81 3.11 -3.99 -5.92
N VAL A 82 4.23 -4.70 -6.08
CA VAL A 82 5.42 -4.21 -6.81
C VAL A 82 5.09 -4.08 -8.29
N ILE A 83 5.51 -2.99 -8.92
CA ILE A 83 5.39 -2.78 -10.36
C ILE A 83 6.63 -3.40 -11.05
N GLU A 84 6.40 -4.30 -12.02
CA GLU A 84 7.45 -4.92 -12.87
C GLU A 84 7.41 -4.38 -14.30
#